data_AF-A0A139DPX9-F1
#
_entry.id   AF-A0A139DPX9-F1
#
_cell.length_a   1.000
_cell.length_b   1.000
_cell.length_c   1.000
_cell.angle_alpha   90.00
_cell.angle_beta   90.00
_cell.angle_gamma   90.00
#
_symmetry.space_group_name_H-M   'P 1'
#
loop_
_entity.id
_entity.type
_entity.pdbx_description
1 polymer ?
#
loop_
_entity_poly.entity_id
_entity_poly.type
_entity_poly.pdbx_seq_one_letter_code
_entity_poly.pdbx_strand_id
1 'polypeptide(L)'
;MIETWIRQVNRQHESVRQSCSQFAGDFEGYFAPEFLAQCHFVVTPKIPTPDERLLTQLGLGGFFRHNLAGLTLNDTYYLLPSVAENRRIHFHELVHVVQWQQLGVGGFVSRYLQEYRHYGYEHMPLERMAYELDSRFVAGGPLIDVEHHVRTRIGISE
;
A
#
# COMPACT_ATOMS: atom_id res chain seq x y z
N MET A 1 0.69 -16.57 -10.55
CA MET A 1 -0.74 -16.42 -10.21
C MET A 1 -0.99 -14.97 -9.81
N ILE A 2 -0.77 -14.56 -8.56
CA ILE A 2 -0.95 -13.16 -8.12
C ILE A 2 0.24 -12.26 -8.46
N GLU A 3 1.48 -12.71 -8.28
CA GLU A 3 2.67 -11.89 -8.57
C GLU A 3 2.77 -11.51 -10.05
N THR A 4 2.43 -12.45 -10.94
CA THR A 4 2.37 -12.19 -12.39
C THR A 4 1.31 -11.15 -12.71
N TRP A 5 0.15 -11.22 -12.05
CA TRP A 5 -0.92 -10.24 -12.21
C TRP A 5 -0.47 -8.84 -11.74
N ILE A 6 0.15 -8.74 -10.55
CA ILE A 6 0.72 -7.48 -10.03
C ILE A 6 1.72 -6.89 -11.04
N ARG A 7 2.68 -7.68 -11.50
CA ARG A 7 3.69 -7.23 -12.48
C ARG A 7 3.04 -6.76 -13.79
N GLN A 8 2.02 -7.46 -14.26
CA GLN A 8 1.31 -7.09 -15.48
C GLN A 8 0.55 -5.78 -15.31
N VAL A 9 -0.16 -5.59 -14.20
CA VAL A 9 -0.90 -4.37 -13.90
C VAL A 9 0.04 -3.17 -13.79
N ASN A 10 1.16 -3.30 -13.07
CA ASN A 10 2.15 -2.21 -12.95
C ASN A 10 2.74 -1.87 -14.33
N ARG A 11 3.09 -2.87 -15.14
CA ARG A 11 3.63 -2.66 -16.50
C ARG A 11 2.62 -1.99 -17.44
N GLN A 12 1.34 -2.34 -17.36
CA GLN A 12 0.29 -1.73 -18.18
C GLN A 12 0.09 -0.24 -17.88
N HIS A 13 0.44 0.21 -16.68
CA HIS A 13 0.28 1.60 -16.24
C HIS A 13 1.62 2.36 -16.18
N GLU A 14 2.72 1.77 -16.64
CA GLU A 14 4.05 2.36 -16.56
C GLU A 14 4.15 3.72 -17.26
N SER A 15 3.44 3.91 -18.37
CA SER A 15 3.42 5.17 -19.12
C SER A 15 2.57 6.28 -18.49
N VAL A 16 1.69 5.95 -17.55
CA VAL A 16 0.75 6.88 -16.91
C VAL A 16 0.99 7.07 -15.42
N ARG A 17 1.86 6.25 -14.81
CA ARG A 17 2.21 6.38 -13.40
C ARG A 17 3.07 7.61 -13.15
N GLN A 18 2.85 8.23 -12.00
CA GLN A 18 3.57 9.42 -11.56
C GLN A 18 4.56 9.02 -10.45
N SER A 19 5.71 9.68 -10.42
CA SER A 19 6.71 9.47 -9.35
C SER A 19 6.22 10.08 -8.04
N CYS A 20 6.45 9.36 -6.93
CA CYS A 20 6.16 9.88 -5.59
C CYS A 20 7.18 10.90 -5.10
N SER A 21 8.29 11.13 -5.82
CA SER A 21 9.23 12.22 -5.50
C SER A 21 8.57 13.60 -5.48
N GLN A 22 7.42 13.77 -6.14
CA GLN A 22 6.64 15.01 -6.05
C GLN A 22 6.14 15.32 -4.63
N PHE A 23 6.09 14.33 -3.74
CA PHE A 23 5.69 14.49 -2.35
C PHE A 23 6.88 14.66 -1.39
N ALA A 24 8.11 14.82 -1.90
CA ALA A 24 9.30 14.91 -1.05
C ALA A 24 9.23 16.04 0.00
N GLY A 25 8.62 17.18 -0.35
CA GLY A 25 8.40 18.27 0.60
C GLY A 25 7.30 17.98 1.62
N ASP A 26 6.20 17.36 1.19
CA ASP A 26 5.07 17.02 2.07
C ASP A 26 5.45 15.95 3.10
N PHE A 27 6.36 15.05 2.74
CA PHE A 27 6.76 13.91 3.56
C PHE A 27 8.21 13.97 4.05
N GLU A 28 8.79 15.16 4.09
CA GLU A 28 10.16 15.37 4.57
C GLU A 28 10.34 14.80 5.99
N GLY A 29 11.38 13.97 6.17
CA GLY A 29 11.69 13.33 7.45
C GLY A 29 10.81 12.12 7.80
N TYR A 30 9.80 11.79 6.99
CA TYR A 30 9.02 10.55 7.14
C TYR A 30 9.53 9.43 6.22
N PHE A 31 9.84 9.77 4.97
CA PHE A 31 10.36 8.85 3.97
C PHE A 31 11.66 9.39 3.38
N ALA A 32 12.61 8.51 3.08
CA ALA A 32 13.82 8.92 2.37
C ALA A 32 13.47 9.39 0.95
N PRO A 33 14.12 10.46 0.43
CA PRO A 33 13.94 10.89 -0.96
C PRO A 33 14.22 9.78 -1.97
N GLU A 34 15.21 8.92 -1.70
CA GLU A 34 15.59 7.77 -2.53
C GLU A 34 14.49 6.72 -2.56
N PHE A 35 13.78 6.51 -1.45
CA PHE A 35 12.62 5.63 -1.39
C PHE A 35 11.47 6.19 -2.23
N LEU A 36 11.14 7.48 -2.07
CA LEU A 36 10.06 8.12 -2.83
C LEU A 36 10.34 8.10 -4.35
N ALA A 37 11.61 8.15 -4.76
CA ALA A 37 12.02 8.04 -6.17
C ALA A 37 11.76 6.66 -6.79
N GLN A 38 11.63 5.61 -5.97
CA GLN A 38 11.30 4.26 -6.41
C GLN A 38 9.79 3.98 -6.39
N CYS A 39 9.02 4.84 -5.73
CA CYS A 39 7.58 4.67 -5.54
C CYS A 39 6.79 5.43 -6.62
N HIS A 40 5.65 4.87 -7.01
CA HIS A 40 4.80 5.44 -8.04
C HIS A 40 3.33 5.41 -7.64
N PHE A 41 2.54 6.25 -8.28
CA PHE A 41 1.08 6.17 -8.17
C PHE A 41 0.35 6.41 -9.48
N VAL A 42 -0.87 5.91 -9.55
CA VAL A 42 -1.76 6.06 -10.71
C VAL A 42 -3.12 6.52 -10.21
N VAL A 43 -3.62 7.63 -10.75
CA VAL A 43 -5.01 8.05 -10.54
C VAL A 43 -5.85 7.40 -11.65
N THR A 44 -6.81 6.57 -11.27
CA THR A 44 -7.61 5.77 -12.20
C THR A 44 -9.09 5.77 -11.81
N PRO A 45 -10.04 5.84 -12.78
CA PRO A 45 -11.46 5.76 -12.47
C PRO A 45 -11.88 4.40 -11.86
N LYS A 46 -11.02 3.38 -11.98
CA LYS A 46 -11.27 2.05 -11.41
C LYS A 46 -9.98 1.47 -10.85
N ILE A 47 -10.01 1.08 -9.57
CA ILE A 47 -8.91 0.37 -8.92
C ILE A 47 -8.73 -1.01 -9.60
N PRO A 48 -7.52 -1.35 -10.06
CA PRO A 48 -7.25 -2.65 -10.65
C PRO A 48 -7.38 -3.73 -9.58
N THR A 49 -8.22 -4.73 -9.83
CA THR A 49 -8.43 -5.87 -8.93
C THR A 49 -8.23 -7.18 -9.68
N PRO A 50 -7.74 -8.25 -9.01
CA PRO A 50 -7.69 -9.56 -9.61
C PRO A 50 -9.09 -10.02 -10.02
N ASP A 51 -9.18 -10.88 -11.03
CA ASP A 51 -10.47 -11.49 -11.38
C ASP A 51 -11.00 -12.38 -10.25
N GLU A 52 -12.32 -12.59 -10.21
CA GLU A 52 -12.98 -13.39 -9.17
C GLU A 52 -12.46 -14.83 -9.08
N ARG A 53 -11.93 -15.38 -10.18
CA ARG A 53 -11.35 -16.72 -10.20
C ARG A 53 -10.06 -16.74 -9.36
N LEU A 54 -9.16 -15.79 -9.58
CA LEU A 54 -7.92 -15.64 -8.82
C LEU A 54 -8.23 -15.29 -7.34
N LEU A 55 -9.21 -14.43 -7.08
CA LEU A 55 -9.65 -14.13 -5.71
C LEU A 55 -10.15 -15.36 -4.97
N THR A 56 -11.04 -16.13 -5.60
CA THR A 56 -11.58 -17.36 -5.02
C THR A 56 -10.47 -18.37 -4.72
N GLN A 57 -9.51 -18.53 -5.63
CA GLN A 57 -8.35 -19.42 -5.43
C GLN A 57 -7.46 -19.01 -4.26
N LEU A 58 -7.41 -17.72 -3.94
CA LEU A 58 -6.64 -17.18 -2.80
C LEU A 58 -7.44 -17.15 -1.50
N GLY A 59 -8.72 -17.58 -1.52
CA GLY A 59 -9.63 -17.47 -0.37
C GLY A 59 -10.09 -16.03 -0.10
N LEU A 60 -10.05 -15.16 -1.12
CA LEU A 60 -10.45 -13.75 -1.08
C LEU A 60 -11.74 -13.47 -1.85
N GLY A 61 -12.60 -14.48 -2.05
CA GLY A 61 -13.88 -14.28 -2.73
C GLY A 61 -14.67 -13.14 -2.07
N GLY A 62 -14.93 -12.07 -2.83
CA GLY A 62 -15.62 -10.89 -2.33
C GLY A 62 -14.80 -9.92 -1.47
N PHE A 63 -13.49 -10.12 -1.30
CA PHE A 63 -12.60 -9.19 -0.55
C PHE A 63 -12.70 -7.77 -1.09
N PHE A 64 -12.66 -7.62 -2.42
CA PHE A 64 -12.72 -6.34 -3.11
C PHE A 64 -14.15 -5.78 -3.26
N ARG A 65 -15.16 -6.34 -2.57
CA ARG A 65 -16.53 -5.77 -2.55
C ARG A 65 -16.62 -4.52 -1.67
N HIS A 66 -15.64 -4.30 -0.81
CA HIS A 66 -15.50 -3.04 -0.09
C HIS A 66 -15.02 -1.96 -1.07
N ASN A 67 -15.63 -0.77 -1.03
CA ASN A 67 -15.24 0.35 -1.89
C ASN A 67 -13.81 0.78 -1.55
N LEU A 68 -12.84 0.31 -2.33
CA LEU A 68 -11.45 0.73 -2.19
C LEU A 68 -11.27 2.14 -2.76
N ALA A 69 -10.79 3.05 -1.92
CA ALA A 69 -10.30 4.35 -2.36
C ALA A 69 -8.87 4.27 -2.92
N GLY A 70 -8.10 3.28 -2.45
CA GLY A 70 -6.73 3.01 -2.85
C GLY A 70 -6.37 1.53 -2.83
N LEU A 71 -5.31 1.15 -3.55
CA LEU A 71 -4.70 -0.18 -3.50
C LEU A 71 -3.22 -0.10 -3.87
N THR A 72 -2.34 -0.55 -2.97
CA THR A 72 -0.92 -0.69 -3.26
C THR A 72 -0.59 -2.07 -3.84
N LEU A 73 0.05 -2.05 -5.01
CA LEU A 73 0.57 -3.23 -5.71
C LEU A 73 2.09 -3.08 -5.88
N ASN A 74 2.86 -3.61 -4.92
CA ASN A 74 4.33 -3.52 -4.89
C ASN A 74 4.83 -2.07 -4.78
N ASP A 75 5.49 -1.55 -5.80
CA ASP A 75 6.09 -0.21 -5.87
C ASP A 75 5.12 0.86 -6.40
N THR A 76 3.91 0.46 -6.77
CA THR A 76 2.89 1.33 -7.38
C THR A 76 1.57 1.22 -6.64
N TYR A 77 0.97 2.34 -6.26
CA TYR A 77 -0.39 2.37 -5.72
C TYR A 77 -1.37 3.07 -6.64
N TYR A 78 -2.63 2.69 -6.54
CA TYR A 78 -3.71 3.13 -7.41
C TYR A 78 -4.74 3.86 -6.57
N LEU A 79 -5.18 5.05 -7.02
CA LEU A 79 -6.14 5.89 -6.30
C LEU A 79 -7.33 6.24 -7.18
N LEU A 80 -8.51 6.38 -6.56
CA LEU A 80 -9.66 7.01 -7.22
C LEU A 80 -9.45 8.53 -7.32
N PRO A 81 -10.00 9.21 -8.35
CA PRO A 81 -9.86 10.66 -8.50
C PRO A 81 -10.37 11.46 -7.30
N SER A 82 -11.38 10.96 -6.59
CA SER A 82 -11.98 11.61 -5.42
C SER A 82 -11.02 11.75 -4.23
N VAL A 83 -9.94 10.97 -4.20
CA VAL A 83 -8.95 10.97 -3.10
C VAL A 83 -7.53 11.33 -3.55
N ALA A 84 -7.33 11.63 -4.83
CA ALA A 84 -6.01 11.88 -5.42
C ALA A 84 -5.28 13.11 -4.85
N GLU A 85 -5.98 14.05 -4.20
CA GLU A 85 -5.35 15.20 -3.55
C GLU A 85 -5.15 14.98 -2.03
N ASN A 86 -5.60 13.85 -1.48
CA ASN A 86 -5.53 13.60 -0.05
C ASN A 86 -4.16 13.04 0.35
N ARG A 87 -3.30 13.91 0.90
CA ARG A 87 -1.94 13.54 1.35
C ARG A 87 -1.91 12.42 2.40
N ARG A 88 -2.94 12.30 3.24
CA ARG A 88 -3.03 11.19 4.20
C ARG A 88 -3.11 9.84 3.47
N ILE A 89 -3.88 9.76 2.39
CA ILE A 89 -4.04 8.51 1.63
C ILE A 89 -2.74 8.16 0.90
N HIS A 90 -2.07 9.15 0.28
CA HIS A 90 -0.74 8.91 -0.28
C HIS A 90 0.26 8.40 0.75
N PHE A 91 0.27 8.99 1.96
CA PHE A 91 1.11 8.54 3.06
C PHE A 91 0.80 7.08 3.44
N HIS A 92 -0.49 6.75 3.60
CA HIS A 92 -0.95 5.40 3.92
C HIS A 92 -0.48 4.37 2.90
N GLU A 93 -0.69 4.62 1.61
CA GLU A 93 -0.26 3.71 0.54
C GLU A 93 1.27 3.58 0.47
N LEU A 94 2.02 4.65 0.76
CA LEU A 94 3.48 4.56 0.87
C LEU A 94 3.94 3.67 2.03
N VAL A 95 3.23 3.63 3.16
CA VAL A 95 3.50 2.65 4.22
C VAL A 95 3.37 1.23 3.67
N HIS A 96 2.33 0.94 2.87
CA HIS A 96 2.21 -0.35 2.22
C HIS A 96 3.37 -0.63 1.25
N VAL A 97 3.85 0.35 0.49
CA VAL A 97 5.04 0.17 -0.36
C VAL A 97 6.26 -0.26 0.46
N VAL A 98 6.48 0.35 1.64
CA VAL A 98 7.54 -0.10 2.57
C VAL A 98 7.30 -1.55 3.01
N GLN A 99 6.06 -1.89 3.40
CA GLN A 99 5.71 -3.26 3.80
C GLN A 99 5.96 -4.27 2.68
N TRP A 100 5.60 -3.94 1.43
CA TRP A 100 5.90 -4.74 0.23
C TRP A 100 7.41 -4.94 0.05
N GLN A 101 8.22 -3.89 0.21
CA GLN A 101 9.68 -3.99 0.12
C GLN A 101 10.27 -4.91 1.19
N GLN A 102 9.77 -4.85 2.43
CA GLN A 102 10.30 -5.66 3.53
C GLN A 102 9.90 -7.14 3.41
N LEU A 103 8.66 -7.43 2.99
CA LEU A 103 8.15 -8.81 2.92
C LEU A 103 8.40 -9.47 1.55
N GLY A 104 8.70 -8.68 0.53
CA GLY A 104 8.66 -9.11 -0.87
C GLY A 104 7.25 -9.47 -1.33
N VAL A 105 7.09 -9.69 -2.64
CA VAL A 105 5.76 -9.85 -3.24
C VAL A 105 5.00 -11.06 -2.66
N GLY A 106 5.64 -12.22 -2.61
CA GLY A 106 5.03 -13.43 -2.07
C GLY A 106 4.76 -13.34 -0.57
N GLY A 107 5.69 -12.76 0.20
CA GLY A 107 5.56 -12.62 1.65
C GLY A 107 4.45 -11.66 2.05
N PHE A 108 4.34 -10.51 1.37
CA PHE A 108 3.27 -9.55 1.63
C PHE A 108 1.91 -10.18 1.37
N VAL A 109 1.71 -10.80 0.19
CA VAL A 109 0.42 -11.43 -0.13
C VAL A 109 0.08 -12.52 0.88
N SER A 110 1.04 -13.39 1.23
CA SER A 110 0.80 -14.46 2.21
C SER A 110 0.37 -13.91 3.56
N ARG A 111 1.09 -12.88 4.05
CA ARG A 111 0.82 -12.24 5.33
C ARG A 111 -0.53 -11.51 5.33
N TYR A 112 -0.81 -10.73 4.29
CA TYR A 112 -2.05 -9.99 4.15
C TYR A 112 -3.27 -10.91 4.14
N LEU A 113 -3.18 -12.03 3.41
CA LEU A 113 -4.21 -13.08 3.40
C LEU A 113 -4.39 -13.74 4.77
N GLN A 114 -3.30 -14.02 5.47
CA GLN A 114 -3.34 -14.62 6.80
C GLN A 114 -4.02 -13.68 7.81
N GLU A 115 -3.60 -12.42 7.84
CA GLU A 115 -4.15 -11.41 8.73
C GLU A 115 -5.62 -11.14 8.44
N TYR A 116 -6.01 -11.01 7.17
CA TYR A 116 -7.40 -10.83 6.79
C TYR A 116 -8.28 -11.98 7.30
N ARG A 117 -7.84 -13.24 7.16
CA ARG A 117 -8.60 -14.40 7.63
C ARG A 117 -8.70 -14.48 9.15
N HIS A 118 -7.67 -14.02 9.88
CA HIS A 118 -7.61 -14.16 11.33
C HIS A 118 -8.27 -12.99 12.07
N TYR A 119 -8.06 -11.77 11.57
CA TYR A 119 -8.47 -10.53 12.22
C TYR A 119 -9.64 -9.83 11.52
N GLY A 120 -9.92 -10.14 10.26
CA GLY A 120 -10.77 -9.32 9.40
C GLY A 120 -10.07 -8.02 8.98
N TYR A 121 -10.61 -7.32 7.97
CA TYR A 121 -9.97 -6.14 7.38
C TYR A 121 -9.65 -5.03 8.41
N GLU A 122 -10.61 -4.68 9.27
CA GLU A 122 -10.50 -3.56 10.21
C GLU A 122 -9.42 -3.75 11.30
N HIS A 123 -8.93 -4.97 11.49
CA HIS A 123 -8.01 -5.31 12.57
C HIS A 123 -6.70 -5.93 12.08
N MET A 124 -6.45 -5.93 10.76
CA MET A 124 -5.20 -6.46 10.20
C MET A 124 -4.00 -5.66 10.73
N PRO A 125 -3.01 -6.31 11.37
CA PRO A 125 -1.81 -5.63 11.84
C PRO A 125 -1.11 -4.75 10.79
N LEU A 126 -1.04 -5.19 9.52
CA LEU A 126 -0.48 -4.37 8.43
C LEU A 126 -1.26 -3.08 8.19
N GLU A 127 -2.59 -3.14 8.16
CA GLU A 127 -3.48 -1.98 7.98
C GLU A 127 -3.44 -1.07 9.22
N ARG A 128 -3.48 -1.63 10.44
CA ARG A 128 -3.36 -0.86 11.68
C ARG A 128 -2.06 -0.06 11.73
N MET A 129 -0.95 -0.65 11.28
CA MET A 129 0.34 0.05 11.20
C MET A 129 0.27 1.24 10.23
N ALA A 130 -0.35 1.06 9.06
CA ALA A 130 -0.54 2.14 8.10
C ALA A 130 -1.43 3.26 8.65
N TYR A 131 -2.55 2.91 9.31
CA TYR A 131 -3.41 3.88 9.97
C TYR A 131 -2.75 4.61 11.14
N GLU A 132 -1.94 3.92 11.96
CA GLU A 132 -1.20 4.55 13.06
C GLU A 132 -0.25 5.62 12.52
N LEU A 133 0.51 5.28 11.48
CA LEU A 133 1.50 6.18 10.89
C LEU A 133 0.85 7.34 10.13
N ASP A 134 -0.21 7.09 9.36
CA ASP A 134 -0.94 8.16 8.67
C ASP A 134 -1.62 9.14 9.65
N SER A 135 -2.09 8.63 10.79
CA SER A 135 -2.75 9.45 11.81
C SER A 135 -1.73 10.32 12.53
N ARG A 136 -0.53 9.78 12.78
CA ARG A 136 0.59 10.54 13.33
C ARG A 136 1.04 11.66 12.39
N PHE A 137 1.12 11.37 11.08
CA PHE A 137 1.42 12.37 10.06
C PHE A 137 0.40 13.52 10.10
N VAL A 138 -0.90 13.20 10.06
CA VAL A 138 -1.97 14.22 10.09
C VAL A 138 -2.00 15.01 11.40
N ALA A 139 -1.65 14.38 12.52
CA ALA A 139 -1.57 15.04 13.82
C ALA A 139 -0.39 16.03 13.94
N GLY A 140 0.55 16.04 12.98
CA GLY A 140 1.76 16.87 13.06
C GLY A 140 2.65 16.49 14.25
N GLY A 141 2.63 15.22 14.65
CA GLY A 141 3.45 14.72 15.75
C GLY A 141 4.95 14.75 15.43
N PRO A 142 5.81 14.33 16.37
CA PRO A 142 7.24 14.21 16.09
C PRO A 142 7.50 13.34 14.87
N LEU A 143 8.48 13.72 14.04
CA LEU A 143 8.86 12.95 12.86
C LEU A 143 9.20 11.50 13.23
N ILE A 144 8.91 10.60 12.29
CA ILE A 144 9.24 9.19 12.41
C ILE A 144 9.76 8.71 11.07
N ASP A 145 10.94 8.08 11.08
CA ASP A 145 11.44 7.34 9.93
C ASP A 145 10.53 6.13 9.72
N VAL A 146 9.64 6.22 8.72
CA VAL A 146 8.64 5.20 8.43
C VAL A 146 9.30 3.91 7.97
N GLU A 147 10.36 4.00 7.16
CA GLU A 147 11.07 2.82 6.64
C GLU A 147 11.69 2.02 7.77
N HIS A 148 12.37 2.68 8.71
CA HIS A 148 12.92 2.06 9.90
C HIS A 148 11.82 1.51 10.81
N HIS A 149 10.75 2.28 11.01
CA HIS A 149 9.65 1.89 11.88
C HIS A 149 8.93 0.62 11.38
N VAL A 150 8.60 0.56 10.10
CA VAL A 150 7.98 -0.63 9.50
C VAL A 150 8.94 -1.80 9.60
N ARG A 151 10.22 -1.65 9.24
CA ARG A 151 11.22 -2.73 9.31
C ARG A 151 11.34 -3.34 10.71
N THR A 152 11.27 -2.53 11.76
CA THR A 152 11.39 -3.03 13.15
C THR A 152 10.13 -3.74 13.64
N ARG A 153 8.95 -3.37 13.14
CA ARG A 153 7.67 -3.96 13.58
C ARG A 153 7.15 -5.08 12.70
N ILE A 154 7.55 -5.17 11.43
CA ILE A 154 6.95 -6.10 10.46
C ILE A 154 7.17 -7.59 10.79
N GLY A 155 8.21 -7.91 11.57
CA GLY A 155 8.47 -9.26 12.08
C GLY A 155 7.75 -9.61 13.40
N ILE A 156 7.14 -8.63 14.06
CA ILE A 156 6.45 -8.82 15.34
C ILE A 156 4.98 -9.12 15.01
N SER A 157 4.61 -10.39 15.10
CA SER A 157 3.21 -10.80 15.06
C SER A 157 2.71 -10.79 16.50
N GLU A 158 1.81 -9.88 16.84
CA GLU A 158 1.06 -9.92 18.11
C GLU A 158 0.12 -11.13 18.14
#